data_AF-A0A7K4KN18-F1
#
_entry.id   AF-A0A7K4KN18-F1
#
_cell.length_a   1.000
_cell.length_b   1.000
_cell.length_c   1.000
_cell.angle_alpha   90.00
_cell.angle_beta   90.00
_cell.angle_gamma   90.00
#
_symmetry.space_group_name_H-M   'P 1'
#
loop_
_entity.id
_entity.type
_entity.pdbx_description
1 polymer ?
#
loop_
_entity_poly.entity_id
_entity_poly.type
_entity_poly.pdbx_seq_one_letter_code
_entity_poly.pdbx_strand_id
1 'polypeptide(L)'
;HPQLLLLLLLSGLPLAAGGKLLVVPVDGSHWLSMREVLEPLGQKGHEIVVVAPEISLYIKPSEHFSMKTYPVPFTKEELHGHFSSFSQQVFEEGSVLERSIKMHKAIERSFALYLSTCTHLLFNKELVRYLEESQFDAVFTDPFLPCGQILAEHLSVPSVFFLRAIPCGLEFEATQCPNPPSYVPRIFMGTADRMTFLQRVKNLLFDFFYIYLCNFLYDPYAKVASEFLERDVSVPELLSHASIWLMRLDFAFEYPRPLMPNMIAIGGVNCASKKLSQ
;
A
#
# COMPACT_ATOMS: atom_id res chain seq x y z
N HIS A 1 31.18 -28.08 32.21
CA HIS A 1 29.71 -27.97 32.38
C HIS A 1 29.07 -27.46 31.09
N PRO A 2 28.53 -28.34 30.24
CA PRO A 2 27.91 -27.95 28.95
C PRO A 2 26.68 -27.06 29.11
N GLN A 3 25.99 -27.14 30.24
CA GLN A 3 24.85 -26.27 30.58
C GLN A 3 25.25 -24.80 30.80
N LEU A 4 26.45 -24.55 31.36
CA LEU A 4 26.95 -23.19 31.58
C LEU A 4 27.33 -22.52 30.25
N LEU A 5 27.87 -23.31 29.32
CA LEU A 5 28.19 -22.87 27.97
C LEU A 5 26.93 -22.52 27.17
N LEU A 6 25.85 -23.30 27.34
CA LEU A 6 24.55 -23.04 26.71
C LEU A 6 23.88 -21.76 27.26
N LEU A 7 23.95 -21.52 28.57
CA LEU A 7 23.48 -20.28 29.20
C LEU A 7 24.27 -19.06 28.74
N LEU A 8 25.60 -19.17 28.59
CA LEU A 8 26.46 -18.12 28.05
C LEU A 8 26.16 -17.81 26.57
N LEU A 9 25.91 -18.85 25.76
CA LEU A 9 25.49 -18.71 24.36
C LEU A 9 24.09 -18.07 24.23
N LEU A 10 23.16 -18.41 25.13
CA LEU A 10 21.82 -17.81 25.19
C LEU A 10 21.84 -16.37 25.73
N SER A 11 22.75 -16.03 26.64
CA SER A 11 22.93 -14.66 27.15
C SER A 11 23.65 -13.72 26.17
N GLY A 12 24.35 -14.30 25.19
CA GLY A 12 25.03 -13.57 24.11
C GLY A 12 24.22 -13.44 22.83
N LEU A 13 23.08 -14.13 22.72
CA LEU A 13 22.09 -13.80 21.71
C LEU A 13 21.47 -12.47 22.14
N PRO A 14 21.64 -11.38 21.36
CA PRO A 14 20.84 -10.20 21.62
C PRO A 14 19.39 -10.68 21.65
N LEU A 15 18.67 -10.37 22.73
CA LEU A 15 17.21 -10.36 22.70
C LEU A 15 16.90 -9.57 21.42
N ALA A 16 16.41 -10.22 20.37
CA ALA A 16 16.38 -9.62 19.04
C ALA A 16 15.56 -8.34 19.17
N ALA A 17 16.25 -7.19 19.24
CA ALA A 17 15.60 -5.91 19.44
C ALA A 17 14.78 -5.70 18.17
N GLY A 18 13.46 -5.55 18.33
CA GLY A 18 12.60 -5.28 17.19
C GLY A 18 13.01 -3.95 16.57
N GLY A 19 13.13 -3.93 15.24
CA GLY A 19 13.42 -2.70 14.52
C GLY A 19 12.32 -1.65 14.69
N LYS A 20 12.69 -0.37 14.54
CA LYS A 20 11.82 0.79 14.60
C LYS A 20 11.23 1.08 13.22
N LEU A 21 9.92 0.93 13.10
CA LEU A 21 9.18 1.04 11.84
C LEU A 21 8.36 2.32 11.77
N LEU A 22 8.55 3.08 10.70
CA LEU A 22 7.63 4.13 10.30
C LEU A 22 6.53 3.50 9.43
N VAL A 23 5.27 3.65 9.82
CA VAL A 23 4.13 3.15 9.06
C VAL A 23 3.39 4.30 8.41
N VAL A 24 3.26 4.25 7.09
CA VAL A 24 2.44 5.19 6.31
C VAL A 24 1.33 4.39 5.61
N PRO A 25 0.12 4.33 6.19
CA PRO A 25 -0.94 3.48 5.70
C PRO A 25 -1.79 4.18 4.63
N VAL A 26 -2.55 3.36 3.90
CA VAL A 26 -3.76 3.82 3.20
C VAL A 26 -4.95 3.44 4.08
N ASP A 27 -5.84 4.40 4.35
CA ASP A 27 -7.04 4.17 5.18
C ASP A 27 -8.05 3.23 4.49
N GLY A 28 -9.16 2.90 5.16
CA GLY A 28 -10.15 1.99 4.60
C GLY A 28 -9.77 0.51 4.80
N SER A 29 -10.08 -0.32 3.82
CA SER A 29 -9.79 -1.76 3.83
C SER A 29 -8.29 -2.09 3.79
N HIS A 30 -7.47 -1.17 3.28
CA HIS A 30 -6.01 -1.29 3.25
C HIS A 30 -5.45 -1.28 4.68
N TRP A 31 -5.81 -0.26 5.47
CA TRP A 31 -5.45 -0.17 6.88
C TRP A 31 -5.93 -1.37 7.70
N LEU A 32 -7.17 -1.81 7.52
CA LEU A 32 -7.70 -2.96 8.28
C LEU A 32 -6.85 -4.22 8.09
N SER A 33 -6.31 -4.45 6.89
CA SER A 33 -5.43 -5.58 6.61
C SER A 33 -4.01 -5.34 7.14
N MET A 34 -3.51 -4.12 6.99
CA MET A 34 -2.18 -3.72 7.46
C MET A 34 -2.06 -3.89 8.97
N ARG A 35 -3.10 -3.48 9.72
CA ARG A 35 -3.15 -3.59 11.18
C ARG A 35 -2.96 -5.01 11.67
N GLU A 36 -3.53 -6.02 11.00
CA GLU A 36 -3.35 -7.43 11.37
C GLU A 36 -1.89 -7.90 11.29
N VAL A 37 -1.04 -7.18 10.55
CA VAL A 37 0.42 -7.40 10.52
C VAL A 37 1.14 -6.56 11.58
N LEU A 38 0.69 -5.33 11.82
CA LEU A 38 1.33 -4.42 12.77
C LEU A 38 1.18 -4.86 14.23
N GLU A 39 0.00 -5.36 14.64
CA GLU A 39 -0.22 -5.76 16.04
C GLU A 39 0.75 -6.88 16.48
N PRO A 40 0.91 -7.98 15.71
CA PRO A 40 1.89 -9.01 16.05
C PRO A 40 3.35 -8.53 15.98
N LEU A 41 3.68 -7.56 15.12
CA LEU A 41 5.03 -6.99 15.08
C LEU A 41 5.32 -6.18 16.35
N GLY A 42 4.38 -5.35 16.79
CA GLY A 42 4.51 -4.62 18.05
C GLY A 42 4.62 -5.55 19.26
N GLN A 43 3.84 -6.64 19.30
CA GLN A 43 3.95 -7.68 20.34
C GLN A 43 5.31 -8.39 20.35
N LYS A 44 5.98 -8.48 19.20
CA LYS A 44 7.33 -9.04 19.07
C LYS A 44 8.44 -8.04 19.41
N GLY A 45 8.09 -6.83 19.86
CA GLY A 45 9.03 -5.83 20.34
C GLY A 45 9.50 -4.82 19.29
N HIS A 46 8.86 -4.75 18.12
CA HIS A 46 9.11 -3.67 17.17
C HIS A 46 8.55 -2.34 17.70
N GLU A 47 9.35 -1.27 17.65
CA GLU A 47 8.86 0.09 17.92
C GLU A 47 8.15 0.61 16.66
N ILE A 48 6.83 0.79 16.73
CA ILE A 48 6.04 1.17 15.55
C ILE A 48 5.46 2.58 15.76
N VAL A 49 5.67 3.44 14.76
CA VAL A 49 5.06 4.78 14.68
C VAL A 49 4.18 4.84 13.44
N VAL A 50 2.87 4.90 13.63
CA VAL A 50 1.89 5.08 12.54
C VAL A 50 1.65 6.57 12.33
N VAL A 51 1.88 7.05 11.11
CA VAL A 51 1.56 8.42 10.71
C VAL A 51 0.24 8.42 9.94
N ALA A 52 -0.73 9.21 10.38
CA ALA A 52 -2.06 9.25 9.78
C ALA A 52 -2.66 10.67 9.81
N PRO A 53 -3.59 11.01 8.91
CA PRO A 53 -4.33 12.27 9.02
C PRO A 53 -5.15 12.29 10.32
N GLU A 54 -5.36 13.47 10.91
CA GLU A 54 -6.16 13.63 12.13
C GLU A 54 -7.63 13.19 11.93
N ILE A 55 -8.10 13.24 10.69
CA ILE A 55 -9.40 12.73 10.25
C ILE A 55 -9.18 11.49 9.40
N SER A 56 -9.63 10.35 9.93
CA SER A 56 -9.52 9.02 9.31
C SER A 56 -10.83 8.23 9.46
N LEU A 57 -11.03 7.22 8.61
CA LEU A 57 -12.16 6.29 8.66
C LEU A 57 -11.96 5.25 9.76
N TYR A 58 -10.82 4.55 9.75
CA TYR A 58 -10.60 3.37 10.60
C TYR A 58 -9.27 3.39 11.37
N ILE A 59 -8.37 4.34 11.12
CA ILE A 59 -7.07 4.41 11.80
C ILE A 59 -7.27 4.94 13.22
N LYS A 60 -6.90 4.13 14.22
CA LYS A 60 -7.07 4.43 15.64
C LYS A 60 -5.85 3.98 16.45
N PRO A 61 -5.60 4.58 17.63
CA PRO A 61 -4.51 4.16 18.50
C PRO A 61 -4.62 2.69 18.93
N SER A 62 -3.47 2.07 19.15
CA SER A 62 -3.33 0.72 19.73
C SER A 62 -2.28 0.76 20.85
N GLU A 63 -2.27 -0.28 21.70
CA GLU A 63 -1.20 -0.49 22.68
C GLU A 63 0.10 -1.00 22.03
N HIS A 64 0.03 -1.51 20.79
CA HIS A 64 1.18 -2.11 20.09
C HIS A 64 1.87 -1.18 19.08
N PHE A 65 1.34 0.03 18.87
CA PHE A 65 2.00 1.05 18.07
C PHE A 65 1.61 2.45 18.55
N SER A 66 2.53 3.39 18.41
CA SER A 66 2.26 4.81 18.65
C SER A 66 1.71 5.48 17.39
N MET A 67 1.03 6.62 17.55
CA MET A 67 0.49 7.40 16.43
C MET A 67 1.01 8.82 16.43
N LYS A 68 1.28 9.34 15.22
CA LYS A 68 1.47 10.76 14.93
C LYS A 68 0.44 11.21 13.92
N THR A 69 -0.22 12.32 14.22
CA THR A 69 -1.27 12.87 13.35
C THR A 69 -0.86 14.19 12.73
N TYR A 70 -1.42 14.51 11.57
CA TYR A 70 -1.25 15.80 10.90
C TYR A 70 -2.61 16.34 10.42
N PRO A 71 -2.76 17.68 10.35
CA PRO A 71 -4.01 18.30 9.96
C PRO A 71 -4.29 18.11 8.47
N VAL A 72 -5.57 18.07 8.12
CA VAL A 72 -6.04 17.92 6.74
C VAL A 72 -7.18 18.91 6.43
N PRO A 73 -7.31 19.37 5.18
CA PRO A 73 -8.22 20.45 4.82
C PRO A 73 -9.63 19.95 4.50
N PHE A 74 -10.12 18.94 5.22
CA PHE A 74 -11.45 18.37 5.03
C PHE A 74 -12.03 17.90 6.35
N THR A 75 -13.35 17.83 6.45
CA THR A 75 -14.07 17.37 7.64
C THR A 75 -14.29 15.86 7.63
N LYS A 76 -14.68 15.31 8.78
CA LYS A 76 -15.07 13.91 8.89
C LYS A 76 -16.32 13.60 8.07
N GLU A 77 -17.25 14.54 7.98
CA GLU A 77 -18.47 14.44 7.20
C GLU A 77 -18.17 14.39 5.70
N GLU A 78 -17.21 15.21 5.23
CA GLU A 78 -16.74 15.17 3.85
C GLU A 78 -16.10 13.82 3.52
N LEU A 79 -15.16 13.36 4.35
CA LEU A 79 -14.51 12.05 4.18
C LEU A 79 -15.54 10.89 4.15
N HIS A 80 -16.49 10.90 5.09
CA HIS A 80 -17.54 9.87 5.15
C HIS A 80 -18.52 9.96 3.97
N GLY A 81 -18.87 11.17 3.54
CA GLY A 81 -19.70 11.41 2.36
C GLY A 81 -19.04 10.90 1.08
N HIS A 82 -17.73 11.12 0.93
CA HIS A 82 -16.93 10.58 -0.18
C HIS A 82 -16.95 9.05 -0.20
N PHE A 83 -16.66 8.41 0.94
CA PHE A 83 -16.66 6.96 1.05
C PHE A 83 -18.05 6.35 0.75
N SER A 84 -19.11 6.96 1.30
CA SER A 84 -20.49 6.52 1.10
C SER A 84 -20.92 6.66 -0.36
N SER A 85 -20.60 7.79 -0.99
CA SER A 85 -20.89 8.04 -2.41
C SER A 85 -20.16 7.04 -3.32
N PHE A 86 -18.88 6.77 -3.05
CA PHE A 86 -18.12 5.77 -3.79
C PHE A 86 -18.76 4.38 -3.66
N SER A 87 -19.07 3.95 -2.44
CA SER A 87 -19.74 2.67 -2.18
C SER A 87 -21.06 2.55 -2.94
N GLN A 88 -21.92 3.58 -2.87
CA GLN A 88 -23.19 3.58 -3.58
C GLN A 88 -23.01 3.47 -5.10
N GLN A 89 -22.06 4.20 -5.68
CA GLN A 89 -21.82 4.21 -7.13
C GLN A 89 -21.26 2.90 -7.66
N VAL A 90 -20.51 2.14 -6.85
CA VAL A 90 -20.01 0.81 -7.22
C VAL A 90 -21.16 -0.18 -7.45
N PHE A 91 -22.22 -0.10 -6.64
CA PHE A 91 -23.37 -1.00 -6.70
C PHE A 91 -24.57 -0.41 -7.46
N GLU A 92 -24.46 0.81 -7.98
CA GLU A 92 -25.57 1.45 -8.68
C GLU A 92 -25.84 0.77 -10.03
N GLU A 93 -27.11 0.46 -10.28
CA GLU A 93 -27.58 -0.04 -11.57
C GLU A 93 -27.66 1.11 -12.59
N GLY A 94 -27.50 0.79 -13.87
CA GLY A 94 -27.54 1.78 -14.94
C GLY A 94 -26.86 1.26 -16.21
N SER A 95 -26.89 2.06 -17.26
CA SER A 95 -26.18 1.71 -18.49
C SER A 95 -24.67 1.64 -18.25
N VAL A 96 -23.95 0.87 -19.09
CA VAL A 96 -22.49 0.73 -18.99
C VAL A 96 -21.80 2.10 -19.05
N LEU A 97 -22.29 3.00 -19.90
CA LEU A 97 -21.73 4.34 -20.07
C LEU A 97 -21.92 5.20 -18.81
N GLU A 98 -23.14 5.24 -18.26
CA GLU A 98 -23.43 6.00 -17.04
C GLU A 98 -22.61 5.50 -15.85
N ARG A 99 -22.53 4.17 -15.68
CA ARG A 99 -21.72 3.54 -14.62
C ARG A 99 -20.25 3.88 -14.79
N SER A 100 -19.73 3.84 -16.03
CA SER A 100 -18.34 4.20 -16.31
C SER A 100 -18.06 5.66 -15.96
N ILE A 101 -18.92 6.60 -16.37
CA ILE A 101 -18.74 8.04 -16.08
C ILE A 101 -18.81 8.30 -14.58
N LYS A 102 -19.78 7.72 -13.87
CA LYS A 102 -19.92 7.87 -12.41
C LYS A 102 -18.69 7.32 -11.69
N MET A 103 -18.25 6.12 -12.04
CA MET A 103 -17.06 5.48 -11.46
C MET A 103 -15.79 6.32 -11.69
N HIS A 104 -15.60 6.87 -12.89
CA HIS A 104 -14.46 7.75 -13.17
C HIS A 104 -14.45 8.97 -12.26
N LYS A 105 -15.58 9.66 -12.12
CA LYS A 105 -15.70 10.82 -11.23
C LYS A 105 -15.48 10.44 -9.76
N ALA A 106 -15.92 9.25 -9.35
CA ALA A 106 -15.71 8.72 -8.01
C ALA A 106 -14.21 8.54 -7.73
N ILE A 107 -13.51 7.85 -8.64
CA ILE A 107 -12.07 7.58 -8.55
C ILE A 107 -11.29 8.90 -8.54
N GLU A 108 -11.59 9.82 -9.45
CA GLU A 108 -10.92 11.13 -9.52
C GLU A 108 -11.04 11.90 -8.19
N ARG A 109 -12.25 11.96 -7.61
CA ARG A 109 -12.47 12.61 -6.30
C ARG A 109 -11.73 11.92 -5.16
N SER A 110 -11.75 10.59 -5.13
CA SER A 110 -11.02 9.82 -4.12
C SER A 110 -9.51 10.05 -4.22
N PHE A 111 -8.95 10.03 -5.43
CA PHE A 111 -7.52 10.30 -5.65
C PHE A 111 -7.14 11.73 -5.32
N ALA A 112 -8.01 12.72 -5.59
CA ALA A 112 -7.77 14.10 -5.16
C ALA A 112 -7.73 14.25 -3.63
N LEU A 113 -8.62 13.56 -2.92
CA LEU A 113 -8.61 13.53 -1.45
C LEU A 113 -7.33 12.86 -0.92
N TYR A 114 -6.95 11.71 -1.47
CA TYR A 114 -5.71 11.02 -1.11
C TYR A 114 -4.46 11.86 -1.41
N LEU A 115 -4.43 12.56 -2.55
CA LEU A 115 -3.34 13.45 -2.89
C LEU A 115 -3.24 14.57 -1.87
N SER A 116 -4.37 15.16 -1.46
CA SER A 116 -4.41 16.17 -0.40
C SER A 116 -3.82 15.65 0.91
N THR A 117 -4.16 14.42 1.33
CA THR A 117 -3.56 13.80 2.53
C THR A 117 -2.06 13.59 2.38
N CYS A 118 -1.59 13.25 1.17
CA CYS A 118 -0.17 13.08 0.86
C CYS A 118 0.60 14.40 0.97
N THR A 119 0.08 15.45 0.33
CA THR A 119 0.69 16.78 0.34
C THR A 119 0.77 17.33 1.76
N HIS A 120 -0.30 17.20 2.55
CA HIS A 120 -0.30 17.67 3.95
C HIS A 120 0.63 16.87 4.85
N LEU A 121 0.87 15.59 4.56
CA LEU A 121 1.90 14.80 5.25
C LEU A 121 3.29 15.33 4.92
N LEU A 122 3.63 15.39 3.62
CA LEU A 122 4.97 15.72 3.14
C LEU A 122 5.37 17.16 3.49
N PHE A 123 4.45 18.12 3.42
CA PHE A 123 4.75 19.53 3.71
C PHE A 123 4.49 19.95 5.15
N ASN A 124 4.17 19.01 6.05
CA ASN A 124 4.14 19.29 7.49
C ASN A 124 5.57 19.29 8.05
N LYS A 125 6.19 20.47 8.10
CA LYS A 125 7.57 20.67 8.54
C LYS A 125 7.85 20.15 9.95
N GLU A 126 6.91 20.29 10.87
CA GLU A 126 7.09 19.82 12.25
C GLU A 126 7.14 18.29 12.30
N LEU A 127 6.20 17.64 11.61
CA LEU A 127 6.14 16.20 11.54
C LEU A 127 7.33 15.62 10.79
N VAL A 128 7.68 16.14 9.61
CA VAL A 128 8.84 15.66 8.83
C VAL A 128 10.12 15.78 9.65
N ARG A 129 10.36 16.89 10.33
CA ARG A 129 11.51 17.04 11.23
C ARG A 129 11.51 16.00 12.34
N TYR A 130 10.36 15.73 12.96
CA TYR A 130 10.25 14.63 13.93
C TYR A 130 10.62 13.28 13.31
N LEU A 131 10.20 13.00 12.07
CA LEU A 131 10.52 11.75 11.38
C LEU A 131 12.02 11.61 11.09
N GLU A 132 12.69 12.69 10.69
CA GLU A 132 14.14 12.75 10.48
C GLU A 132 14.91 12.47 11.78
N GLU A 133 14.48 13.09 12.88
CA GLU A 133 15.12 12.94 14.20
C GLU A 133 14.85 11.56 14.84
N SER A 134 13.81 10.85 14.38
CA SER A 134 13.35 9.60 15.00
C SER A 134 14.18 8.36 14.67
N GLN A 135 15.05 8.42 13.65
CA GLN A 135 15.98 7.34 13.26
C GLN A 135 15.26 5.99 13.05
N PHE A 136 14.39 5.91 12.05
CA PHE A 136 13.69 4.66 11.69
C PHE A 136 14.61 3.67 10.96
N ASP A 137 14.36 2.37 11.14
CA ASP A 137 15.08 1.31 10.43
C ASP A 137 14.48 1.01 9.05
N ALA A 138 13.16 1.20 8.90
CA ALA A 138 12.45 1.00 7.64
C ALA A 138 11.10 1.72 7.61
N VAL A 139 10.59 1.98 6.40
CA VAL A 139 9.20 2.39 6.18
C VAL A 139 8.35 1.18 5.77
N PHE A 140 7.26 0.94 6.48
CA PHE A 140 6.24 -0.04 6.11
C PHE A 140 5.01 0.67 5.55
N THR A 141 4.74 0.54 4.25
CA THR A 141 3.72 1.36 3.56
C THR A 141 2.90 0.54 2.57
N ASP A 142 1.68 0.97 2.29
CA ASP A 142 0.92 0.45 1.15
C ASP A 142 1.24 1.32 -0.08
N PRO A 143 1.91 0.78 -1.12
CA PRO A 143 2.34 1.55 -2.28
C PRO A 143 1.20 1.95 -3.22
N PHE A 144 -0.06 1.60 -2.91
CA PHE A 144 -1.20 2.14 -3.63
C PHE A 144 -1.19 3.67 -3.66
N LEU A 145 -0.72 4.31 -2.58
CA LEU A 145 -0.32 5.72 -2.57
C LEU A 145 1.19 5.83 -2.33
N PRO A 146 1.94 6.59 -3.15
CA PRO A 146 3.41 6.61 -3.07
C PRO A 146 3.97 7.41 -1.88
N CYS A 147 3.14 8.05 -1.06
CA CYS A 147 3.55 8.96 0.01
C CYS A 147 4.54 8.35 1.00
N GLY A 148 4.33 7.09 1.40
CA GLY A 148 5.26 6.38 2.27
C GLY A 148 6.61 6.12 1.59
N GLN A 149 6.62 5.84 0.29
CA GLN A 149 7.87 5.68 -0.46
C GLN A 149 8.61 7.02 -0.61
N ILE A 150 7.89 8.11 -0.85
CA ILE A 150 8.49 9.46 -0.90
C ILE A 150 9.19 9.78 0.43
N LEU A 151 8.56 9.47 1.57
CA LEU A 151 9.20 9.61 2.88
C LEU A 151 10.39 8.67 3.07
N ALA A 152 10.31 7.44 2.58
CA ALA A 152 11.42 6.48 2.66
C ALA A 152 12.67 7.00 1.91
N GLU A 153 12.48 7.57 0.72
CA GLU A 153 13.55 8.23 -0.05
C GLU A 153 14.15 9.41 0.73
N HIS A 154 13.30 10.30 1.24
CA HIS A 154 13.73 11.48 1.98
C HIS A 154 14.53 11.13 3.25
N LEU A 155 14.06 10.12 3.99
CA LEU A 155 14.70 9.64 5.21
C LEU A 155 15.90 8.71 4.91
N SER A 156 16.13 8.33 3.64
CA SER A 156 17.18 7.40 3.22
C SER A 156 17.13 6.05 3.95
N VAL A 157 15.93 5.50 4.11
CA VAL A 157 15.68 4.19 4.77
C VAL A 157 15.00 3.22 3.81
N PRO A 158 15.22 1.90 3.95
CA PRO A 158 14.56 0.92 3.11
C PRO A 158 13.04 0.94 3.32
N SER A 159 12.29 0.66 2.25
CA SER A 159 10.84 0.49 2.31
C SER A 159 10.42 -0.97 2.11
N VAL A 160 9.39 -1.36 2.87
CA VAL A 160 8.67 -2.62 2.76
C VAL A 160 7.24 -2.30 2.38
N PHE A 161 6.84 -2.77 1.20
CA PHE A 161 5.53 -2.54 0.65
C PHE A 161 4.55 -3.62 1.07
N PHE A 162 3.35 -3.23 1.47
CA PHE A 162 2.25 -4.13 1.81
C PHE A 162 1.06 -3.84 0.88
N LEU A 163 0.91 -4.66 -0.16
CA LEU A 163 0.01 -4.39 -1.28
C LEU A 163 -0.84 -5.62 -1.60
N ARG A 164 -2.06 -5.45 -2.13
CA ARG A 164 -2.74 -6.55 -2.85
C ARG A 164 -2.49 -6.48 -4.36
N ALA A 165 -2.81 -5.36 -4.98
CA ALA A 165 -2.50 -5.05 -6.37
C ALA A 165 -2.69 -3.55 -6.61
N ILE A 166 -2.01 -3.00 -7.62
CA ILE A 166 -2.38 -1.70 -8.20
C ILE A 166 -3.11 -1.99 -9.52
N PRO A 167 -4.35 -1.51 -9.74
CA PRO A 167 -5.18 -1.96 -10.86
C PRO A 167 -4.53 -1.92 -12.26
N CYS A 168 -3.65 -0.96 -12.50
CA CYS A 168 -2.91 -0.83 -13.77
C CYS A 168 -1.60 -1.60 -13.84
N GLY A 169 -1.20 -2.30 -12.78
CA GLY A 169 0.01 -3.10 -12.76
C GLY A 169 1.30 -2.30 -12.57
N LEU A 170 1.22 -1.12 -11.95
CA LEU A 170 2.37 -0.27 -11.64
C LEU A 170 3.44 -0.99 -10.81
N GLU A 171 3.03 -1.95 -9.96
CA GLU A 171 3.94 -2.82 -9.22
C GLU A 171 4.83 -3.68 -10.13
N PHE A 172 4.33 -4.06 -11.31
CA PHE A 172 5.08 -4.86 -12.28
C PHE A 172 6.02 -4.01 -13.11
N GLU A 173 5.59 -2.80 -13.47
CA GLU A 173 6.46 -1.82 -14.12
C GLU A 173 7.63 -1.42 -13.21
N ALA A 174 7.33 -1.07 -11.95
CA ALA A 174 8.33 -0.69 -10.95
C ALA A 174 9.35 -1.80 -10.68
N THR A 175 8.91 -3.06 -10.66
CA THR A 175 9.79 -4.22 -10.41
C THR A 175 10.40 -4.82 -11.67
N GLN A 176 10.07 -4.29 -12.86
CA GLN A 176 10.40 -4.88 -14.16
C GLN A 176 9.94 -6.35 -14.28
N CYS A 177 8.88 -6.71 -13.55
CA CYS A 177 8.31 -8.04 -13.56
C CYS A 177 7.43 -8.24 -14.81
N PRO A 178 7.62 -9.32 -15.60
CA PRO A 178 6.81 -9.51 -16.80
C PRO A 178 5.32 -9.70 -16.47
N ASN A 179 4.45 -8.91 -17.10
CA ASN A 179 3.01 -8.94 -16.88
C ASN A 179 2.21 -8.92 -18.21
N PRO A 180 2.34 -9.96 -19.05
CA PRO A 180 1.83 -9.93 -20.42
C PRO A 180 0.30 -10.12 -20.47
N PRO A 181 -0.43 -9.24 -21.17
CA PRO A 181 -1.89 -9.30 -21.27
C PRO A 181 -2.39 -10.47 -22.13
N SER A 182 -1.50 -11.23 -22.77
CA SER A 182 -1.87 -12.37 -23.60
C SER A 182 -2.29 -13.60 -22.77
N TYR A 183 -1.87 -13.71 -21.50
CA TYR A 183 -2.24 -14.82 -20.61
C TYR A 183 -2.46 -14.40 -19.15
N VAL A 184 -2.03 -13.20 -18.74
CA VAL A 184 -2.37 -12.67 -17.41
C VAL A 184 -3.66 -11.84 -17.53
N PRO A 185 -4.77 -12.27 -16.90
CA PRO A 185 -6.03 -11.53 -16.97
C PRO A 185 -5.96 -10.24 -16.17
N ARG A 186 -6.49 -9.14 -16.73
CA ARG A 186 -6.60 -7.85 -16.03
C ARG A 186 -7.70 -7.91 -14.97
N ILE A 187 -7.48 -7.23 -13.86
CA ILE A 187 -8.43 -7.18 -12.74
C ILE A 187 -9.74 -6.56 -13.26
N PHE A 188 -10.88 -7.06 -12.75
CA PHE A 188 -12.24 -6.64 -13.14
C PHE A 188 -12.71 -7.04 -14.55
N MET A 189 -11.91 -7.78 -15.33
CA MET A 189 -12.31 -8.23 -16.66
C MET A 189 -13.20 -9.48 -16.70
N GLY A 190 -13.24 -10.25 -15.61
CA GLY A 190 -13.96 -11.53 -15.55
C GLY A 190 -13.39 -12.59 -16.50
N THR A 191 -12.11 -12.46 -16.90
CA THR A 191 -11.40 -13.42 -17.73
C THR A 191 -10.52 -14.34 -16.88
N ALA A 192 -10.33 -15.57 -17.34
CA ALA A 192 -9.39 -16.52 -16.76
C ALA A 192 -8.02 -16.48 -17.47
N ASP A 193 -7.03 -17.23 -16.99
CA ASP A 193 -5.73 -17.44 -17.65
C ASP A 193 -5.87 -18.12 -19.03
N ARG A 194 -6.89 -18.96 -19.19
CA ARG A 194 -7.26 -19.57 -20.47
C ARG A 194 -8.22 -18.68 -21.27
N MET A 195 -7.64 -17.78 -22.06
CA MET A 195 -8.38 -16.86 -22.93
C MET A 195 -8.39 -17.29 -24.41
N THR A 196 -9.55 -17.18 -25.05
CA THR A 196 -9.71 -17.16 -26.52
C THR A 196 -9.02 -15.94 -27.13
N PHE A 197 -8.80 -15.95 -28.45
CA PHE A 197 -8.20 -14.81 -29.15
C PHE A 197 -8.93 -13.48 -28.88
N LEU A 198 -10.26 -13.45 -28.98
CA LEU A 198 -11.04 -12.24 -28.72
C LEU A 198 -10.97 -11.78 -27.26
N GLN A 199 -10.93 -12.72 -26.31
CA GLN A 199 -10.73 -12.38 -24.90
C GLN A 199 -9.34 -11.77 -24.66
N ARG A 200 -8.29 -12.26 -25.33
CA ARG A 200 -6.94 -11.66 -25.26
C ARG A 200 -6.89 -10.26 -25.85
N VAL A 201 -7.56 -10.04 -26.99
CA VAL A 201 -7.67 -8.70 -27.60
C VAL A 201 -8.39 -7.76 -26.63
N LYS A 202 -9.50 -8.20 -26.04
CA LYS A 202 -10.22 -7.43 -25.03
C LYS A 202 -9.32 -7.12 -23.82
N ASN A 203 -8.59 -8.11 -23.31
CA ASN A 203 -7.67 -7.95 -22.18
C ASN A 203 -6.55 -6.93 -22.46
N LEU A 204 -5.98 -6.95 -23.67
CA LEU A 204 -4.98 -5.99 -24.12
C LEU A 204 -5.54 -4.57 -24.25
N LEU A 205 -6.75 -4.39 -24.78
CA LEU A 205 -7.37 -3.06 -24.88
C LEU A 205 -7.63 -2.45 -23.50
N PHE A 206 -8.07 -3.28 -22.55
CA PHE A 206 -8.25 -2.85 -21.17
C PHE A 206 -6.93 -2.50 -20.48
N ASP A 207 -5.85 -3.22 -20.79
CA ASP A 207 -4.52 -2.92 -20.28
C ASP A 207 -4.08 -1.50 -20.64
N PHE A 208 -4.15 -1.14 -21.93
CA PHE A 208 -3.83 0.21 -22.39
C PHE A 208 -4.68 1.29 -21.72
N PHE A 209 -5.97 1.02 -21.54
CA PHE A 209 -6.87 1.93 -20.86
C PHE A 209 -6.48 2.16 -19.39
N TYR A 210 -6.16 1.09 -18.65
CA TYR A 210 -5.74 1.20 -17.25
C TYR A 210 -4.39 1.89 -17.08
N ILE A 211 -3.43 1.66 -17.99
CA ILE A 211 -2.15 2.38 -17.99
C ILE A 211 -2.38 3.88 -18.15
N TYR A 212 -3.21 4.29 -19.13
CA TYR A 212 -3.55 5.71 -19.32
C TYR A 212 -4.23 6.32 -18.09
N LEU A 213 -5.21 5.61 -17.52
CA LEU A 213 -5.91 6.07 -16.32
C LEU A 213 -4.95 6.20 -15.13
N CYS A 214 -4.01 5.27 -14.96
CA CYS A 214 -3.04 5.36 -13.88
C CYS A 214 -2.08 6.53 -14.04
N ASN A 215 -1.54 6.77 -15.24
CA ASN A 215 -0.69 7.94 -15.46
C ASN A 215 -1.44 9.22 -15.05
N PHE A 216 -2.69 9.38 -15.48
CA PHE A 216 -3.51 10.51 -15.07
C PHE A 216 -3.68 10.64 -13.53
N LEU A 217 -3.86 9.52 -12.81
CA LEU A 217 -4.06 9.51 -11.37
C LEU A 217 -2.77 9.68 -10.56
N TYR A 218 -1.62 9.22 -11.09
CA TYR A 218 -0.33 9.22 -10.41
C TYR A 218 0.59 10.40 -10.80
N ASP A 219 0.37 11.04 -11.94
CA ASP A 219 1.11 12.25 -12.38
C ASP A 219 1.12 13.37 -11.32
N PRO A 220 0.01 13.66 -10.60
CA PRO A 220 0.04 14.63 -9.52
C PRO A 220 0.97 14.24 -8.37
N TYR A 221 1.09 12.94 -8.07
CA TYR A 221 2.03 12.46 -7.05
C TYR A 221 3.48 12.60 -7.49
N ALA A 222 3.79 12.36 -8.77
CA ALA A 222 5.13 12.61 -9.30
C ALA A 222 5.53 14.07 -9.10
N LYS A 223 4.62 15.03 -9.38
CA LYS A 223 4.88 16.47 -9.17
C LYS A 223 5.14 16.80 -7.70
N VAL A 224 4.29 16.33 -6.80
CA VAL A 224 4.45 16.53 -5.34
C VAL A 224 5.75 15.90 -4.84
N ALA A 225 6.08 14.70 -5.31
CA ALA A 225 7.32 14.02 -4.96
C ALA A 225 8.55 14.78 -5.45
N SER A 226 8.53 15.27 -6.70
CA SER A 226 9.66 16.03 -7.24
C SER A 226 9.90 17.34 -6.50
N GLU A 227 8.82 18.03 -6.12
CA GLU A 227 8.90 19.25 -5.32
C GLU A 227 9.46 18.97 -3.92
N PHE A 228 8.98 17.91 -3.26
CA PHE A 228 9.41 17.57 -1.91
C PHE A 228 10.84 17.03 -1.84
N LEU A 229 11.25 16.19 -2.81
CA LEU A 229 12.59 15.59 -2.88
C LEU A 229 13.61 16.50 -3.59
N GLU A 230 13.18 17.66 -4.08
CA GLU A 230 14.01 18.63 -4.82
C GLU A 230 14.75 18.03 -6.04
N ARG A 231 14.13 17.03 -6.70
CA ARG A 231 14.67 16.36 -7.91
C ARG A 231 13.54 15.83 -8.77
N ASP A 232 13.73 15.77 -10.08
CA ASP A 232 12.74 15.13 -10.96
C ASP A 232 12.65 13.62 -10.65
N VAL A 233 11.44 13.15 -10.35
CA VAL A 233 11.13 11.74 -10.10
C VAL A 233 9.89 11.29 -10.85
N SER A 234 9.82 9.99 -11.16
CA SER A 234 8.59 9.34 -11.60
C SER A 234 8.06 8.38 -10.54
N VAL A 235 6.74 8.12 -10.52
CA VAL A 235 6.17 7.14 -9.58
C VAL A 235 6.71 5.71 -9.81
N PRO A 236 6.85 5.20 -11.06
CA PRO A 236 7.50 3.91 -11.29
C PRO A 236 8.92 3.83 -10.72
N GLU A 237 9.72 4.88 -10.88
CA GLU A 237 11.08 4.97 -10.31
C GLU A 237 11.03 4.89 -8.78
N LEU A 238 10.21 5.71 -8.12
CA LEU A 238 10.07 5.69 -6.66
C LEU A 238 9.73 4.28 -6.16
N LEU A 239 8.74 3.64 -6.78
CA LEU A 239 8.31 2.31 -6.38
C LEU A 239 9.36 1.23 -6.69
N SER A 240 10.26 1.45 -7.65
CA SER A 240 11.34 0.49 -7.98
C SER A 240 12.36 0.32 -6.86
N HIS A 241 12.46 1.28 -5.94
CA HIS A 241 13.41 1.27 -4.82
C HIS A 241 12.97 0.45 -3.60
N ALA A 242 11.79 -0.19 -3.67
CA ALA A 242 11.30 -1.02 -2.58
C ALA A 242 12.21 -2.23 -2.31
N SER A 243 12.56 -2.44 -1.04
CA SER A 243 13.37 -3.60 -0.64
C SER A 243 12.58 -4.90 -0.75
N ILE A 244 11.31 -4.89 -0.32
CA ILE A 244 10.42 -6.05 -0.33
C ILE A 244 9.00 -5.62 -0.68
N TRP A 245 8.34 -6.39 -1.54
CA TRP A 245 6.91 -6.31 -1.82
C TRP A 245 6.21 -7.48 -1.13
N LEU A 246 5.58 -7.23 0.01
CA LEU A 246 4.69 -8.17 0.66
C LEU A 246 3.31 -8.11 -0.01
N MET A 247 3.08 -9.08 -0.88
CA MET A 247 1.90 -9.16 -1.71
C MET A 247 0.81 -9.99 -1.02
N ARG A 248 -0.34 -9.39 -0.70
CA ARG A 248 -1.54 -10.04 -0.13
C ARG A 248 -2.24 -10.93 -1.17
N LEU A 249 -1.57 -11.98 -1.59
CA LEU A 249 -1.91 -12.90 -2.67
C LEU A 249 -1.67 -14.33 -2.18
N ASP A 250 -2.44 -15.28 -2.69
CA ASP A 250 -2.23 -16.71 -2.45
C ASP A 250 -2.30 -17.48 -3.77
N PHE A 251 -1.33 -18.35 -4.02
CA PHE A 251 -1.24 -19.12 -5.27
C PHE A 251 -2.45 -20.03 -5.50
N ALA A 252 -3.23 -20.35 -4.48
CA ALA A 252 -4.48 -21.11 -4.62
C ALA A 252 -5.61 -20.30 -5.30
N PHE A 253 -5.56 -18.96 -5.26
CA PHE A 253 -6.61 -18.07 -5.78
C PHE A 253 -6.15 -17.18 -6.95
N GLU A 254 -4.85 -17.12 -7.22
CA GLU A 254 -4.28 -16.25 -8.24
C GLU A 254 -3.89 -17.04 -9.50
N TYR A 255 -4.03 -16.41 -10.66
CA TYR A 255 -3.61 -17.02 -11.92
C TYR A 255 -2.08 -17.08 -12.05
N PRO A 256 -1.53 -18.08 -12.77
CA PRO A 256 -0.09 -18.18 -12.99
C PRO A 256 0.47 -16.93 -13.64
N ARG A 257 1.43 -16.29 -12.98
CA ARG A 257 2.18 -15.15 -13.50
C ARG A 257 3.60 -15.10 -12.93
N PRO A 258 4.54 -14.47 -13.63
CA PRO A 258 5.89 -14.20 -13.09
C PRO A 258 5.84 -13.36 -11.83
N LEU A 259 6.82 -13.56 -10.94
CA LEU A 259 7.07 -12.75 -9.76
C LEU A 259 8.58 -12.53 -9.61
N MET A 260 8.98 -11.34 -9.19
CA MET A 260 10.38 -11.04 -8.87
C MET A 260 10.77 -11.59 -7.50
N PRO A 261 12.06 -11.87 -7.23
CA PRO A 261 12.49 -12.45 -5.95
C PRO A 261 12.15 -11.62 -4.72
N ASN A 262 12.02 -10.29 -4.85
CA ASN A 262 11.62 -9.40 -3.77
C ASN A 262 10.09 -9.28 -3.62
N MET A 263 9.28 -9.96 -4.45
CA MET A 263 7.82 -10.02 -4.35
C MET A 263 7.38 -11.29 -3.63
N ILE A 264 7.05 -11.15 -2.35
CA ILE A 264 6.74 -12.24 -1.44
C ILE A 264 5.22 -12.33 -1.26
N ALA A 265 4.63 -13.43 -1.70
CA ALA A 265 3.22 -13.72 -1.48
C ALA A 265 2.95 -14.08 0.00
N ILE A 266 2.07 -13.31 0.63
CA ILE A 266 1.65 -13.46 2.04
C ILE A 266 0.12 -13.62 2.13
N GLY A 267 -0.38 -14.71 1.53
CA GLY A 267 -1.79 -15.09 1.60
C GLY A 267 -2.29 -15.34 3.03
N GLY A 268 -3.59 -15.19 3.25
CA GLY A 268 -4.22 -15.55 4.52
C GLY A 268 -3.97 -14.61 5.71
N VAL A 269 -3.22 -13.52 5.55
CA VAL A 269 -2.92 -12.57 6.65
C VAL A 269 -4.15 -11.92 7.29
N ASN A 270 -5.26 -11.84 6.56
CA ASN A 270 -6.52 -11.30 7.07
C ASN A 270 -7.42 -12.36 7.75
N CYS A 271 -7.00 -13.63 7.78
CA CYS A 271 -7.77 -14.69 8.41
C CYS A 271 -7.45 -14.74 9.91
N ALA A 272 -8.42 -14.39 10.75
CA ALA A 272 -8.34 -14.66 12.17
C ALA A 272 -8.27 -16.19 12.38
N SER A 273 -7.24 -16.67 13.07
CA SER A 273 -7.19 -18.04 13.53
C SER A 273 -8.33 -18.27 14.52
N LYS A 274 -9.46 -18.79 14.05
CA LYS A 274 -10.44 -19.40 14.94
C LYS A 274 -9.73 -20.59 15.58
N LYS A 275 -9.49 -20.55 16.89
CA LYS A 275 -9.10 -21.76 17.64
C LYS A 275 -10.17 -22.79 17.30
N LEU A 276 -9.78 -23.85 16.59
CA LEU A 276 -10.63 -25.03 16.44
C LEU A 276 -10.91 -25.50 17.87
N SER A 277 -12.18 -25.44 18.27
CA SER A 277 -12.62 -26.00 19.53
C SER A 277 -12.37 -27.51 19.45
N GLN A 278 -11.28 -27.95 20.07
CA GLN A 278 -11.10 -29.35 20.46
C GLN A 278 -11.98 -29.63 21.68
#